data_AF-A0A6N0NV38-F1
#
_entry.id   AF-A0A6N0NV38-F1
#
_cell.length_a   1.000
_cell.length_b   1.000
_cell.length_c   1.000
_cell.angle_alpha   90.00
_cell.angle_beta   90.00
_cell.angle_gamma   90.00
#
_symmetry.space_group_name_H-M   'P 1'
#
loop_
_entity.id
_entity.type
_entity.pdbx_description
1 polymer ?
#
loop_
_entity_poly.entity_id
_entity_poly.type
_entity_poly.pdbx_seq_one_letter_code
_entity_poly.pdbx_strand_id
1 'polypeptide(L)'
;MEANTDELRKFLEGKIASLKKELEYYEYLLSVIESGYVPNSRGGKVSLDYIKNRKGEIIGEIYFSPPSMKIIVKKKVNMPRSYMNALSKILDDSKAIDKIDYNIVLDKEDLKEISISGVKEELLYSRLKASVQSILERASS
;
A
#
# COMPACT_ATOMS: atom_id res chain seq x y z
N MET A 1 -7.14 57.35 8.80
CA MET A 1 -6.80 56.25 7.85
C MET A 1 -6.24 55.01 8.56
N GLU A 2 -5.80 55.07 9.82
CA GLU A 2 -5.23 53.92 10.56
C GLU A 2 -6.21 52.76 10.86
N ALA A 3 -7.50 53.04 11.11
CA ALA A 3 -8.46 52.00 11.48
C ALA A 3 -8.62 50.90 10.41
N ASN A 4 -8.52 51.26 9.12
CA ASN A 4 -8.66 50.32 8.01
C ASN A 4 -7.43 49.42 7.86
N THR A 5 -6.23 49.95 8.13
CA THR A 5 -4.99 49.16 8.12
C THR A 5 -4.87 48.23 9.32
N ASP A 6 -5.36 48.62 10.50
CA ASP A 6 -5.36 47.76 11.68
C ASP A 6 -6.40 46.64 11.59
N GLU A 7 -7.58 46.92 11.04
CA GLU A 7 -8.57 45.88 10.73
C GLU A 7 -8.06 44.91 9.67
N LEU A 8 -7.42 45.42 8.60
CA LEU A 8 -6.79 44.58 7.59
C LEU A 8 -5.69 43.71 8.18
N ARG A 9 -4.85 44.25 9.08
CA ARG A 9 -3.81 43.47 9.77
C ARG A 9 -4.42 42.33 10.58
N LYS A 10 -5.44 42.60 11.40
CA LYS A 10 -6.12 41.58 12.21
C LYS A 10 -6.79 40.51 11.35
N PHE A 11 -7.41 40.91 10.24
CA PHE A 11 -7.98 39.98 9.28
C PHE A 11 -6.92 39.05 8.68
N LEU A 12 -5.78 39.61 8.24
CA LEU A 12 -4.68 38.84 7.67
C LEU A 12 -4.06 37.88 8.71
N GLU A 13 -3.84 38.33 9.95
CA GLU A 13 -3.36 37.49 11.05
C GLU A 13 -4.31 36.33 11.34
N GLY A 14 -5.61 36.60 11.40
CA GLY A 14 -6.64 35.58 11.56
C GLY A 14 -6.66 34.58 10.40
N LYS A 15 -6.52 35.07 9.17
CA LYS A 15 -6.47 34.21 7.99
C LYS A 15 -5.24 33.32 7.98
N ILE A 16 -4.06 33.85 8.32
CA ILE A 16 -2.81 33.10 8.46
C ILE A 16 -2.97 32.00 9.52
N ALA A 17 -3.54 32.32 10.69
CA ALA A 17 -3.77 31.33 11.73
C ALA A 17 -4.72 30.21 11.28
N SER A 18 -5.77 30.54 10.52
CA SER A 18 -6.69 29.52 9.97
C SER A 18 -5.99 28.60 8.97
N LEU A 19 -5.17 29.16 8.06
CA LEU A 19 -4.47 28.39 7.04
C LEU A 19 -3.41 27.47 7.65
N LYS A 20 -2.74 27.89 8.72
CA LYS A 20 -1.81 27.02 9.46
C LYS A 20 -2.51 25.80 10.07
N LYS A 21 -3.69 25.99 10.67
CA LYS A 21 -4.49 24.86 11.19
C LYS A 21 -4.94 23.91 10.08
N GLU A 22 -5.32 24.47 8.93
CA GLU A 22 -5.72 23.67 7.78
C GLU A 22 -4.55 22.85 7.22
N LEU A 23 -3.35 23.45 7.16
CA LEU A 23 -2.12 22.76 6.81
C LEU A 23 -1.80 21.63 7.78
N GLU A 24 -1.81 21.89 9.09
CA GLU A 24 -1.58 20.86 10.12
C GLU A 24 -2.55 19.68 9.98
N TYR A 25 -3.82 19.97 9.65
CA TYR A 25 -4.83 18.94 9.40
C TYR A 25 -4.50 18.09 8.17
N TYR A 26 -4.09 18.71 7.06
CA TYR A 26 -3.70 17.98 5.86
C TYR A 26 -2.40 17.19 6.04
N GLU A 27 -1.41 17.73 6.76
CA GLU A 27 -0.20 17.01 7.14
C GLU A 27 -0.51 15.80 8.03
N TYR A 28 -1.44 15.95 8.98
CA TYR A 28 -1.95 14.83 9.76
C TYR A 28 -2.59 13.76 8.87
N LEU A 29 -3.51 14.13 7.97
CA LEU A 29 -4.13 13.18 7.04
C LEU A 29 -3.10 12.49 6.14
N LEU A 30 -2.09 13.23 5.68
CA LEU A 30 -0.99 12.67 4.90
C LEU A 30 -0.20 11.66 5.73
N SER A 31 0.16 11.98 6.97
CA SER A 31 0.86 11.06 7.88
C SER A 31 0.07 9.78 8.15
N VAL A 32 -1.27 9.87 8.20
CA VAL A 32 -2.17 8.72 8.32
C VAL A 32 -2.10 7.84 7.08
N ILE A 33 -2.08 8.42 5.89
CA ILE A 33 -1.94 7.68 4.63
C ILE A 33 -0.56 7.03 4.52
N GLU A 34 0.51 7.77 4.82
CA GLU A 34 1.90 7.30 4.72
C GLU A 34 2.25 6.23 5.75
N SER A 35 1.65 6.29 6.95
CA SER A 35 1.78 5.24 7.98
C SER A 35 1.00 3.96 7.65
N GLY A 36 0.23 3.95 6.56
CA GLY A 36 -0.64 2.83 6.20
C GLY A 36 -1.86 2.69 7.14
N TYR A 37 -2.18 3.73 7.90
CA TYR A 37 -3.33 3.75 8.80
C TYR A 37 -4.61 4.05 7.99
N VAL A 38 -5.52 3.07 7.94
CA VAL A 38 -6.83 3.24 7.30
C VAL A 38 -7.86 3.53 8.41
N PRO A 39 -8.29 4.79 8.59
CA PRO A 39 -9.34 5.12 9.54
C PRO A 39 -10.65 4.46 9.06
N ASN A 40 -11.33 3.77 9.98
CA ASN A 40 -12.45 2.81 9.81
C ASN A 40 -12.12 1.31 9.74
N SER A 41 -10.85 0.91 9.87
CA SER A 41 -10.54 -0.47 10.27
C SER A 41 -10.77 -0.63 11.79
N ARG A 42 -11.99 -0.97 12.19
CA ARG A 42 -12.27 -1.41 13.57
C ARG A 42 -11.37 -2.61 13.89
N GLY A 43 -10.28 -2.39 14.62
CA GLY A 43 -9.54 -3.43 15.36
C GLY A 43 -8.83 -4.52 14.55
N GLY A 44 -8.53 -4.32 13.27
CA GLY A 44 -7.77 -5.29 12.48
C GLY A 44 -6.27 -5.12 12.71
N LYS A 45 -5.58 -6.16 13.21
CA LYS A 45 -4.10 -6.20 13.23
C LYS A 45 -3.61 -5.96 11.79
N VAL A 46 -3.05 -4.78 11.53
CA VAL A 46 -2.25 -4.57 10.32
C VAL A 46 -0.97 -5.37 10.53
N SER A 47 -0.89 -6.56 9.96
CA SER A 47 0.34 -7.34 10.00
C SER A 47 1.23 -6.87 8.88
N LEU A 48 2.42 -6.38 9.25
CA LEU A 48 3.52 -6.12 8.33
C LEU A 48 4.37 -7.37 8.23
N ASP A 49 4.57 -7.82 7.00
CA ASP A 49 5.37 -8.98 6.67
C ASP A 49 6.32 -8.67 5.50
N TYR A 50 7.30 -9.54 5.25
CA TYR A 50 8.33 -9.28 4.25
C TYR A 50 8.45 -10.42 3.25
N ILE A 51 8.69 -10.05 2.00
CA ILE A 51 9.14 -10.97 0.95
C ILE A 51 10.64 -10.83 0.85
N LYS A 52 11.35 -11.96 0.99
CA LYS A 52 12.80 -12.03 0.88
C LYS A 52 13.20 -12.80 -0.37
N ASN A 53 14.35 -12.46 -0.96
CA ASN A 53 14.96 -13.30 -1.99
C ASN A 53 15.75 -14.46 -1.38
N ARG A 54 16.33 -15.32 -2.23
CA ARG A 54 17.16 -16.46 -1.81
C ARG A 54 18.40 -16.08 -0.99
N LYS A 55 18.86 -14.84 -1.11
CA LYS A 55 20.00 -14.29 -0.33
C LYS A 55 19.55 -13.72 1.03
N GLY A 56 18.25 -13.75 1.34
CA GLY A 56 17.67 -13.21 2.55
C GLY A 56 17.40 -11.70 2.50
N GLU A 57 17.63 -11.04 1.37
CA GLU A 57 17.37 -9.61 1.21
C GLU A 57 15.87 -9.34 1.07
N ILE A 58 15.38 -8.30 1.73
CA ILE A 58 13.99 -7.86 1.58
C ILE A 58 13.81 -7.23 0.20
N ILE A 59 12.90 -7.80 -0.59
CA ILE A 59 12.54 -7.32 -1.93
C ILE A 59 11.15 -6.71 -1.98
N GLY A 60 10.31 -6.98 -0.97
CA GLY A 60 8.99 -6.38 -0.86
C GLY A 60 8.41 -6.49 0.55
N GLU A 61 7.37 -5.69 0.77
CA GLU A 61 6.62 -5.61 2.02
C GLU A 61 5.18 -6.02 1.76
N ILE A 62 4.60 -6.74 2.72
CA ILE A 62 3.22 -7.18 2.70
C ILE A 62 2.49 -6.48 3.83
N TYR A 63 1.45 -5.76 3.47
CA TYR A 63 0.50 -5.15 4.39
C TYR A 63 -0.78 -5.97 4.32
N PHE A 64 -1.11 -6.63 5.42
CA PHE A 64 -2.34 -7.39 5.52
C PHE A 64 -3.25 -6.79 6.59
N SER A 65 -4.45 -6.41 6.17
CA SER A 65 -5.53 -5.90 7.00
C SER A 65 -6.82 -6.45 6.42
N PRO A 66 -7.35 -7.58 6.95
CA PRO A 66 -8.53 -8.23 6.38
C PRO A 66 -9.67 -7.23 6.13
N PRO A 67 -10.31 -7.26 4.95
CA PRO A 67 -10.20 -8.27 3.89
C PRO A 67 -9.15 -7.94 2.81
N SER A 68 -8.16 -7.11 3.10
CA SER A 68 -7.23 -6.54 2.12
C SER A 68 -5.79 -6.99 2.37
N MET A 69 -5.09 -7.32 1.28
CA MET A 69 -3.67 -7.63 1.26
C MET A 69 -3.00 -6.79 0.18
N LYS A 70 -1.90 -6.12 0.51
CA LYS A 70 -1.13 -5.31 -0.44
C LYS A 70 0.34 -5.68 -0.36
N ILE A 71 0.94 -5.92 -1.51
CA ILE A 71 2.36 -6.28 -1.65
C ILE A 71 3.03 -5.13 -2.39
N ILE A 72 3.97 -4.47 -1.74
CA ILE A 72 4.76 -3.37 -2.30
C ILE A 72 6.17 -3.88 -2.57
N VAL A 73 6.60 -3.82 -3.83
CA VAL A 73 7.94 -4.25 -4.22
C VAL A 73 8.91 -3.06 -4.05
N LYS A 74 9.95 -3.24 -3.23
CA LYS A 74 10.91 -2.17 -2.86
C LYS A 74 12.13 -2.11 -3.76
N LYS A 75 12.52 -3.22 -4.37
CA LYS A 75 13.59 -3.29 -5.36
C LYS A 75 12.99 -3.45 -6.75
N LYS A 76 13.69 -2.99 -7.79
CA LYS A 76 13.30 -3.31 -9.16
C LYS A 76 13.38 -4.81 -9.38
N VAL A 77 12.22 -5.44 -9.52
CA VAL A 77 12.10 -6.84 -9.91
C VAL A 77 11.62 -6.82 -11.35
N ASN A 78 12.57 -6.94 -12.28
CA ASN A 78 12.24 -7.18 -13.66
C ASN A 78 11.56 -8.54 -13.73
N MET A 79 10.30 -8.56 -14.16
CA MET A 79 9.50 -9.77 -14.23
C MET A 79 9.44 -10.28 -15.67
N PRO A 80 10.25 -11.30 -16.03
CA PRO A 80 10.07 -12.03 -17.27
C PRO A 80 8.60 -12.43 -17.46
N ARG A 81 8.13 -12.38 -18.72
CA ARG A 81 6.73 -12.71 -19.08
C ARG A 81 6.28 -14.06 -18.53
N SER A 82 7.16 -15.06 -18.49
CA SER A 82 6.86 -16.38 -17.92
C SER A 82 6.48 -16.32 -16.44
N TYR A 83 7.20 -15.54 -15.64
CA TYR A 83 6.88 -15.35 -14.22
C TYR A 83 5.65 -14.48 -14.02
N MET A 84 5.43 -13.47 -14.86
CA MET A 84 4.21 -12.65 -14.81
C MET A 84 2.96 -13.48 -15.11
N ASN A 85 3.04 -14.37 -16.11
CA ASN A 85 1.96 -15.29 -16.45
C ASN A 85 1.70 -16.29 -15.32
N ALA A 86 2.74 -16.83 -14.70
CA ALA A 86 2.59 -17.73 -13.55
C ALA A 86 1.95 -17.01 -12.35
N LEU A 87 2.38 -15.78 -12.05
CA LEU A 87 1.79 -14.95 -11.00
C LEU A 87 0.31 -14.69 -11.28
N SER A 88 -0.02 -14.25 -12.50
CA SER A 88 -1.40 -13.95 -12.91
C SER A 88 -2.27 -15.19 -12.79
N LYS A 89 -1.79 -16.34 -13.28
CA LYS A 89 -2.51 -17.62 -13.16
C LYS A 89 -2.81 -17.99 -11.70
N ILE A 90 -1.83 -17.86 -10.80
CA ILE A 90 -2.04 -18.14 -9.36
C ILE A 90 -3.14 -17.23 -8.78
N LEU A 91 -3.14 -15.96 -9.15
CA LEU A 91 -4.12 -14.99 -8.67
C LEU A 91 -5.51 -15.22 -9.30
N ASP A 92 -5.57 -15.59 -10.57
CA ASP A 92 -6.81 -15.98 -11.27
C ASP A 92 -7.42 -17.26 -10.66
N ASP A 93 -6.61 -18.28 -10.39
CA ASP A 93 -7.05 -19.51 -9.73
C ASP A 93 -7.62 -19.19 -8.34
N SER A 94 -6.93 -18.32 -7.59
CA SER A 94 -7.39 -17.87 -6.26
C SER A 94 -8.66 -17.02 -6.36
N LYS A 95 -8.79 -16.17 -7.39
CA LYS A 95 -10.02 -15.41 -7.68
C LYS A 95 -11.21 -16.33 -7.93
N ALA A 96 -11.02 -17.41 -8.68
CA ALA A 96 -12.07 -18.39 -8.96
C ALA A 96 -12.47 -19.20 -7.72
N ILE A 97 -11.50 -19.67 -6.93
CA ILE A 97 -11.73 -20.58 -5.79
C ILE A 97 -12.14 -19.80 -4.54
N ASP A 98 -11.34 -18.80 -4.17
CA ASP A 98 -11.44 -18.09 -2.89
C ASP A 98 -12.25 -16.78 -3.02
N LYS A 99 -12.76 -16.45 -4.22
CA LYS A 99 -13.59 -15.27 -4.51
C LYS A 99 -12.93 -13.94 -4.11
N ILE A 100 -11.63 -13.83 -4.41
CA ILE A 100 -10.85 -12.60 -4.24
C ILE A 100 -10.87 -11.77 -5.53
N ASP A 101 -10.56 -10.48 -5.41
CA ASP A 101 -10.20 -9.63 -6.55
C ASP A 101 -8.74 -9.18 -6.40
N TYR A 102 -8.07 -8.91 -7.52
CA TYR A 102 -6.69 -8.46 -7.49
C TYR A 102 -6.39 -7.44 -8.60
N ASN A 103 -5.34 -6.65 -8.37
CA ASN A 103 -4.77 -5.72 -9.32
C ASN A 103 -3.24 -5.80 -9.26
N ILE A 104 -2.59 -5.79 -10.43
CA ILE A 104 -1.12 -5.78 -10.54
C ILE A 104 -0.72 -4.45 -11.17
N VAL A 105 0.12 -3.69 -10.49
CA VAL A 105 0.68 -2.44 -10.98
C VAL A 105 2.12 -2.66 -11.43
N LEU A 106 2.38 -2.35 -12.69
CA LEU A 106 3.71 -2.38 -13.29
C LEU A 106 4.22 -0.96 -13.54
N ASP A 107 5.51 -0.76 -13.37
CA ASP A 107 6.24 0.40 -13.88
C ASP A 107 7.12 -0.06 -15.04
N LYS A 108 6.66 0.18 -16.27
CA LYS A 108 7.21 -0.41 -17.50
C LYS A 108 7.19 -1.94 -17.46
N GLU A 109 8.30 -2.57 -17.13
CA GLU A 109 8.47 -4.02 -17.02
C GLU A 109 8.76 -4.47 -15.57
N ASP A 110 8.91 -3.51 -14.65
CA ASP A 110 9.19 -3.78 -13.25
C ASP A 110 7.87 -3.92 -12.47
N LEU A 111 7.76 -4.98 -11.67
CA LEU A 111 6.62 -5.13 -10.76
C LEU A 111 6.73 -4.13 -9.62
N LYS A 112 5.68 -3.33 -9.42
CA LYS A 112 5.63 -2.30 -8.36
C LYS A 112 4.73 -2.70 -7.20
N GLU A 113 3.52 -3.15 -7.51
CA GLU A 113 2.51 -3.45 -6.49
C GLU A 113 1.58 -4.58 -6.92
N ILE A 114 1.15 -5.39 -5.96
CA ILE A 114 0.01 -6.29 -6.09
C ILE A 114 -0.99 -5.95 -4.99
N SER A 115 -2.20 -5.57 -5.36
CA SER A 115 -3.30 -5.31 -4.42
C SER A 115 -4.31 -6.46 -4.53
N ILE A 116 -4.74 -7.02 -3.41
CA ILE A 116 -5.69 -8.12 -3.34
C ILE A 116 -6.78 -7.78 -2.31
N SER A 117 -8.04 -7.93 -2.70
CA SER A 117 -9.20 -7.75 -1.83
C SER A 117 -9.98 -9.06 -1.69
N GLY A 118 -10.70 -9.22 -0.58
CA GLY A 118 -11.43 -10.45 -0.25
C GLY A 118 -10.64 -11.46 0.59
N VAL A 119 -9.43 -11.12 1.03
CA VAL A 119 -8.59 -11.96 1.90
C VAL A 119 -9.06 -11.88 3.35
N LYS A 120 -10.07 -12.67 3.71
CA LYS A 120 -10.74 -12.60 5.02
C LYS A 120 -10.04 -13.38 6.13
N GLU A 121 -9.31 -14.43 5.77
CA GLU A 121 -8.76 -15.40 6.71
C GLU A 121 -7.24 -15.53 6.58
N GLU A 122 -6.59 -15.81 7.71
CA GLU A 122 -5.13 -15.93 7.81
C GLU A 122 -4.57 -17.12 6.99
N LEU A 123 -5.36 -18.16 6.80
CA LEU A 123 -4.99 -19.30 5.96
C LEU A 123 -4.88 -18.91 4.47
N LEU A 124 -5.85 -18.13 3.97
CA LEU A 124 -5.82 -17.63 2.60
C LEU A 124 -4.67 -16.64 2.41
N TYR A 125 -4.48 -15.74 3.38
CA TYR A 125 -3.31 -14.87 3.44
C TYR A 125 -1.99 -15.64 3.32
N SER A 126 -1.80 -16.65 4.17
CA SER A 126 -0.57 -17.45 4.21
C SER A 126 -0.29 -18.17 2.89
N ARG A 127 -1.34 -18.70 2.26
CA ARG A 127 -1.28 -19.35 0.95
C ARG A 127 -0.86 -18.37 -0.15
N LEU A 128 -1.54 -17.22 -0.24
CA LEU A 128 -1.23 -16.17 -1.21
C LEU A 128 0.19 -15.64 -1.02
N LYS A 129 0.59 -15.36 0.23
CA LYS A 129 1.96 -14.94 0.58
C LYS A 129 2.99 -15.95 0.06
N ALA A 130 2.83 -17.23 0.40
CA ALA A 130 3.79 -18.27 -0.01
C ALA A 130 3.88 -18.39 -1.54
N SER A 131 2.74 -18.38 -2.23
CA SER A 131 2.72 -18.48 -3.69
C SER A 131 3.38 -17.29 -4.37
N VAL A 132 3.04 -16.06 -3.96
CA VAL A 132 3.65 -14.84 -4.52
C VAL A 132 5.14 -14.79 -4.21
N GLN A 133 5.53 -15.07 -2.96
CA GLN A 133 6.94 -15.11 -2.55
C GLN A 133 7.75 -16.08 -3.42
N SER A 134 7.21 -17.26 -3.72
CA SER A 134 7.90 -18.25 -4.56
C SER A 134 8.18 -17.76 -5.99
N ILE A 135 7.35 -16.86 -6.52
CA ILE A 135 7.56 -16.26 -7.85
C ILE A 135 8.59 -15.13 -7.76
N LEU A 136 8.41 -14.22 -6.79
CA LEU A 136 9.30 -13.06 -6.63
C LEU A 136 10.72 -13.45 -6.24
N GLU A 137 10.90 -14.50 -5.44
CA GLU A 137 12.22 -15.07 -5.13
C GLU A 137 12.97 -15.52 -6.39
N ARG A 138 12.26 -16.12 -7.36
CA ARG A 138 12.86 -16.60 -8.61
C ARG A 138 13.12 -15.46 -9.59
N ALA A 139 12.25 -14.45 -9.63
CA ALA A 139 12.40 -13.31 -10.51
C ALA A 139 13.47 -12.30 -10.05
N SER A 140 13.79 -12.28 -8.75
CA SER A 140 14.78 -11.38 -8.13
C SER A 140 16.15 -12.04 -7.87
N SER A 141 16.37 -13.25 -8.41
CA SER A 141 17.62 -14.01 -8.28
C SER A 141 18.77 -13.42 -9.10
#